data_AF-A0AA36JS85-F1
#
_entry.id   AF-A0AA36JS85-F1
#
_cell.length_a   1.000
_cell.length_b   1.000
_cell.length_c   1.000
_cell.angle_alpha   90.00
_cell.angle_beta   90.00
_cell.angle_gamma   90.00
#
_symmetry.space_group_name_H-M   'P 1'
#
loop_
_entity.id
_entity.type
_entity.pdbx_description
1 polymer ?
#
loop_
_entity_poly.entity_id
_entity_poly.type
_entity_poly.pdbx_seq_one_letter_code
_entity_poly.pdbx_strand_id
1 'polypeptide(L)'
;MRWVQSKQSKQSKQRSGKGWDFRQTVGFVRNSYNGGDWDCASNEILGYLQKSRAVRVNGFYEDVSNVPREFVELLCKGSTTLTHHVRRELTIYGFVLPIYSGTEGEFQQLDWRSEGTEYRAANPLLASYYFHNLKKRHSLQVQFECGKPQHCADLLMRALPYLLFSQVVSFEGNTSELAKDGLPGEEQYNQAICTVLKDMGFQPVSTKRSRKGEGNPDIALEIGGERFVLEGVKLNGNITEHLQRFDSKTNYKNAKHKALYIIGNDSERMLDKVKKTTADDVQVIGLVPNIAHTGYTVHVKSKGIKSTNKFTVDCDLVARRLVLKDDGKPELHSVQSLKSINLPPKAETSQPAKTEMVWVRELKEENGEYKLVGDALPIEPMPVNIGFLKNVIKEEKPNRVQCDADETRIFHLTEGTWQEEEKMRAALRPSTEETPYGYLVP
;
A
#
# COMPACT_ATOMS: atom_id res chain seq x y z
N MET A 1 13.02 -10.85 -12.00
CA MET A 1 13.81 -11.54 -13.06
C MET A 1 15.22 -11.92 -12.59
N ARG A 2 16.12 -10.97 -12.25
CA ARG A 2 17.50 -11.27 -11.84
C ARG A 2 17.64 -12.19 -10.61
N TRP A 3 16.78 -12.01 -9.60
CA TRP A 3 16.72 -12.90 -8.42
C TRP A 3 16.45 -14.36 -8.80
N VAL A 4 15.39 -14.61 -9.59
CA VAL A 4 15.01 -15.94 -10.08
C VAL A 4 16.17 -16.58 -10.85
N GLN A 5 16.78 -15.84 -11.78
CA GLN A 5 17.93 -16.32 -12.56
C GLN A 5 19.15 -16.65 -11.68
N SER A 6 19.44 -15.84 -10.66
CA SER A 6 20.54 -16.07 -9.72
C SER A 6 20.33 -17.32 -8.86
N LYS A 7 19.10 -17.56 -8.38
CA LYS A 7 18.80 -18.77 -7.59
C LYS A 7 18.75 -20.02 -8.46
N GLN A 8 18.15 -19.95 -9.64
CA GLN A 8 18.13 -21.05 -10.61
C GLN A 8 19.55 -21.46 -11.04
N SER A 9 20.43 -20.49 -11.31
CA SER A 9 21.83 -20.79 -11.68
C SER A 9 22.68 -21.37 -10.55
N LYS A 10 22.38 -21.04 -9.28
CA LYS A 10 23.02 -21.69 -8.12
C LYS A 10 22.51 -23.12 -7.91
N GLN A 11 21.22 -23.36 -8.15
CA GLN A 11 20.63 -24.70 -8.02
C GLN A 11 20.92 -25.62 -9.20
N SER A 12 21.04 -25.10 -10.43
CA SER A 12 21.42 -25.91 -11.60
C SER A 12 22.82 -26.50 -11.49
N LYS A 13 23.69 -25.89 -10.67
CA LYS A 13 25.00 -26.44 -10.28
C LYS A 13 24.92 -27.58 -9.25
N GLN A 14 23.79 -27.76 -8.57
CA GLN A 14 23.59 -28.75 -7.49
C GLN A 14 22.55 -29.83 -7.82
N ARG A 15 21.59 -29.58 -8.72
CA ARG A 15 20.60 -30.55 -9.21
C ARG A 15 20.34 -30.32 -10.69
N SER A 16 20.20 -31.41 -11.42
CA SER A 16 20.02 -31.52 -12.88
C SER A 16 19.22 -30.36 -13.52
N GLY A 17 19.90 -29.29 -13.94
CA GLY A 17 19.61 -28.37 -15.05
C GLY A 17 18.20 -27.80 -15.30
N LYS A 18 17.16 -28.17 -14.56
CA LYS A 18 15.78 -27.73 -14.81
C LYS A 18 15.54 -26.41 -14.09
N GLY A 19 15.00 -25.43 -14.82
CA GLY A 19 14.49 -24.19 -14.24
C GLY A 19 13.41 -24.49 -13.20
N TRP A 20 13.12 -23.51 -12.35
CA TRP A 20 12.06 -23.65 -11.36
C TRP A 20 10.72 -23.87 -12.06
N ASP A 21 9.98 -24.87 -11.61
CA ASP A 21 8.58 -24.91 -11.93
C ASP A 21 7.83 -23.81 -11.17
N PHE A 22 6.57 -23.62 -11.54
CA PHE A 22 5.68 -22.65 -10.91
C PHE A 22 5.57 -22.87 -9.38
N ARG A 23 5.54 -24.15 -8.96
CA ARG A 23 5.38 -24.58 -7.56
C ARG A 23 6.54 -24.10 -6.70
N GLN A 24 7.75 -24.37 -7.18
CA GLN A 24 8.99 -23.94 -6.56
C GLN A 24 9.05 -22.42 -6.48
N THR A 25 8.69 -21.73 -7.56
CA THR A 25 8.73 -20.26 -7.61
C THR A 25 7.83 -19.64 -6.54
N VAL A 26 6.57 -20.03 -6.49
CA VAL A 26 5.61 -19.45 -5.55
C VAL A 26 5.90 -19.90 -4.11
N GLY A 27 6.39 -21.13 -3.90
CA GLY A 27 6.89 -21.59 -2.59
C GLY A 27 8.05 -20.75 -2.07
N PHE A 28 9.01 -20.39 -2.92
CA PHE A 28 10.11 -19.49 -2.54
C PHE A 28 9.60 -18.08 -2.21
N VAL A 29 8.65 -17.55 -2.98
CA VAL A 29 8.04 -16.24 -2.70
C VAL A 29 7.34 -16.28 -1.34
N ARG A 30 6.43 -17.23 -1.11
CA ARG A 30 5.73 -17.38 0.17
C ARG A 30 6.69 -17.47 1.35
N ASN A 31 7.67 -18.38 1.28
CA ASN A 31 8.61 -18.59 2.39
C ASN A 31 9.39 -17.33 2.73
N SER A 32 9.73 -16.51 1.74
CA SER A 32 10.39 -15.23 1.98
C SER A 32 9.47 -14.24 2.72
N TYR A 33 8.17 -14.22 2.40
CA TYR A 33 7.19 -13.34 3.05
C TYR A 33 6.68 -13.84 4.41
N ASN A 34 6.72 -15.15 4.69
CA ASN A 34 6.16 -15.75 5.91
C ASN A 34 6.87 -15.29 7.21
N GLY A 35 8.10 -14.77 7.11
CA GLY A 35 8.80 -14.15 8.23
C GLY A 35 8.74 -12.61 8.25
N GLY A 36 8.27 -11.98 7.16
CA GLY A 36 8.36 -10.54 6.95
C GLY A 36 9.79 -10.00 7.12
N ASP A 37 10.82 -10.84 6.94
CA ASP A 37 12.20 -10.45 7.17
C ASP A 37 12.76 -9.78 5.92
N TRP A 38 12.60 -8.46 5.87
CA TRP A 38 13.11 -7.65 4.77
C TRP A 38 14.62 -7.50 4.79
N ASP A 39 15.30 -7.87 5.89
CA ASP A 39 16.77 -7.85 6.01
C ASP A 39 17.41 -9.16 5.56
N CYS A 40 16.65 -10.05 4.96
CA CYS A 40 17.18 -11.30 4.46
C CYS A 40 18.19 -11.07 3.34
N ALA A 41 18.99 -12.10 3.05
CA ALA A 41 20.06 -11.99 2.07
C ALA A 41 19.51 -11.51 0.71
N SER A 42 20.28 -10.71 -0.03
CA SER A 42 19.84 -10.15 -1.32
C SER A 42 19.64 -11.19 -2.43
N ASN A 43 19.89 -12.46 -2.11
CA ASN A 43 19.53 -13.61 -2.93
C ASN A 43 18.13 -14.13 -2.62
N GLU A 44 17.35 -13.50 -1.74
CA GLU A 44 15.93 -13.75 -1.48
C GLU A 44 15.08 -12.61 -2.06
N ILE A 45 13.78 -12.85 -2.27
CA ILE A 45 12.93 -11.86 -2.96
C ILE A 45 12.75 -10.60 -2.11
N LEU A 46 12.59 -10.70 -0.79
CA LEU A 46 12.45 -9.53 0.07
C LEU A 46 13.74 -8.72 0.14
N GLY A 47 14.90 -9.36 0.30
CA GLY A 47 16.20 -8.67 0.25
C GLY A 47 16.52 -8.05 -1.12
N TYR A 48 15.98 -8.58 -2.22
CA TYR A 48 16.04 -7.93 -3.53
C TYR A 48 15.08 -6.73 -3.61
N LEU A 49 13.83 -6.90 -3.16
CA LEU A 49 12.81 -5.85 -3.17
C LEU A 49 13.18 -4.69 -2.24
N GLN A 50 13.79 -4.93 -1.08
CA GLN A 50 14.31 -3.91 -0.17
C GLN A 50 15.23 -2.90 -0.88
N LYS A 51 15.98 -3.33 -1.90
CA LYS A 51 16.85 -2.44 -2.69
C LYS A 51 16.13 -1.69 -3.81
N SER A 52 14.85 -1.98 -4.04
CA SER A 52 14.03 -1.38 -5.07
C SER A 52 13.44 -0.05 -4.61
N ARG A 53 13.42 0.94 -5.50
CA ARG A 53 12.70 2.21 -5.32
C ARG A 53 11.17 2.03 -5.21
N ALA A 54 10.65 0.83 -5.50
CA ALA A 54 9.24 0.50 -5.31
C ALA A 54 8.83 0.42 -3.83
N VAL A 55 9.78 0.16 -2.92
CA VAL A 55 9.50 0.02 -1.48
C VAL A 55 10.39 0.88 -0.59
N ARG A 56 11.60 1.22 -1.04
CA ARG A 56 12.57 1.99 -0.25
C ARG A 56 12.71 3.41 -0.79
N VAL A 57 12.66 4.36 0.14
CA VAL A 57 12.97 5.77 -0.10
C VAL A 57 14.48 5.98 0.08
N ASN A 58 15.09 6.81 -0.78
CA ASN A 58 16.53 7.06 -0.76
C ASN A 58 16.87 8.34 0.05
N GLY A 59 18.17 8.57 0.28
CA GLY A 59 18.66 9.79 0.92
C GLY A 59 18.49 9.76 2.43
N PHE A 60 18.04 10.85 3.03
CA PHE A 60 17.87 10.96 4.50
C PHE A 60 17.00 9.83 5.09
N TYR A 61 15.96 9.42 4.35
CA TYR A 61 15.02 8.38 4.75
C TYR A 61 15.45 6.96 4.39
N GLU A 62 16.69 6.79 3.92
CA GLU A 62 17.26 5.48 3.66
C GLU A 62 17.39 4.64 4.95
N ASP A 63 17.61 5.33 6.08
CA ASP A 63 17.53 4.77 7.43
C ASP A 63 16.08 4.81 7.93
N VAL A 64 15.57 3.64 8.33
CA VAL A 64 14.21 3.49 8.88
C VAL A 64 14.03 4.30 10.17
N SER A 65 15.12 4.59 10.90
CA SER A 65 15.08 5.43 12.11
C SER A 65 14.71 6.88 11.83
N ASN A 66 14.93 7.33 10.58
CA ASN A 66 14.63 8.70 10.13
C ASN A 66 13.21 8.84 9.58
N VAL A 67 12.44 7.75 9.48
CA VAL A 67 11.09 7.78 8.92
C VAL A 67 10.19 8.71 9.75
N PRO A 68 9.46 9.65 9.13
CA PRO A 68 8.63 10.60 9.87
C PRO A 68 7.51 9.90 10.63
N ARG A 69 7.24 10.35 11.85
CA ARG A 69 6.19 9.78 12.70
C ARG A 69 4.82 9.86 12.03
N GLU A 70 4.55 10.93 11.30
CA GLU A 70 3.31 11.14 10.55
C GLU A 70 3.09 10.05 9.49
N PHE A 71 4.18 9.55 8.88
CA PHE A 71 4.09 8.42 7.98
C PHE A 71 3.82 7.11 8.73
N VAL A 72 4.43 6.91 9.92
CA VAL A 72 4.14 5.74 10.77
C VAL A 72 2.69 5.73 11.24
N GLU A 73 2.14 6.88 11.61
CA GLU A 73 0.74 7.03 11.98
C GLU A 73 -0.19 6.70 10.80
N LEU A 74 0.14 7.19 9.60
CA LEU A 74 -0.56 6.84 8.36
C LEU A 74 -0.46 5.34 8.06
N LEU A 75 0.71 4.71 8.22
CA LEU A 75 0.86 3.26 8.04
C LEU A 75 -0.03 2.45 8.98
N CYS A 76 -0.21 2.92 10.22
CA CYS A 76 -1.00 2.20 11.21
C CYS A 76 -2.48 2.50 11.10
N LYS A 77 -2.87 3.72 10.74
CA LYS A 77 -4.27 4.17 10.70
C LYS A 77 -4.88 4.08 9.31
N GLY A 78 -4.08 3.98 8.26
CA GLY A 78 -4.54 4.12 6.89
C GLY A 78 -4.66 5.58 6.48
N SER A 79 -5.53 5.85 5.51
CA SER A 79 -5.58 7.15 4.87
C SER A 79 -5.96 8.27 5.81
N THR A 80 -5.35 9.43 5.58
CA THR A 80 -5.60 10.63 6.40
C THR A 80 -5.24 11.89 5.62
N THR A 81 -5.82 13.01 6.01
CA THR A 81 -5.35 14.33 5.60
C THR A 81 -4.00 14.64 6.25
N LEU A 82 -3.12 15.34 5.52
CA LEU A 82 -1.80 15.73 5.97
C LEU A 82 -1.64 17.26 5.91
N THR A 83 -0.88 17.83 6.85
CA THR A 83 -0.56 19.27 6.82
C THR A 83 0.31 19.59 5.61
N HIS A 84 0.28 20.85 5.14
CA HIS A 84 0.96 21.25 3.91
C HIS A 84 2.45 20.87 3.86
N HIS A 85 3.19 21.09 4.96
CA HIS A 85 4.62 20.77 5.07
C HIS A 85 4.87 19.26 5.01
N VAL A 86 4.20 18.49 5.88
CA VAL A 86 4.35 17.03 5.98
C VAL A 86 3.96 16.36 4.66
N ARG A 87 2.84 16.77 4.08
CA ARG A 87 2.38 16.32 2.76
C ARG A 87 3.44 16.53 1.69
N ARG A 88 3.97 17.76 1.55
CA ARG A 88 4.98 18.08 0.54
C ARG A 88 6.19 17.18 0.69
N GLU A 89 6.69 17.04 1.91
CA GLU A 89 7.83 16.19 2.23
C GLU A 89 7.57 14.72 1.87
N LEU A 90 6.54 14.11 2.45
CA LEU A 90 6.24 12.69 2.24
C LEU A 90 5.94 12.36 0.77
N THR A 91 5.32 13.28 0.02
CA THR A 91 5.09 13.09 -1.42
C THR A 91 6.38 13.19 -2.23
N ILE A 92 7.24 14.19 -1.98
CA ILE A 92 8.53 14.34 -2.71
C ILE A 92 9.39 13.10 -2.56
N TYR A 93 9.41 12.53 -1.36
CA TYR A 93 10.16 11.33 -1.06
C TYR A 93 9.45 10.02 -1.46
N GLY A 94 8.20 10.09 -1.92
CA GLY A 94 7.47 8.94 -2.44
C GLY A 94 6.87 8.02 -1.38
N PHE A 95 6.71 8.49 -0.13
CA PHE A 95 6.04 7.74 0.92
C PHE A 95 4.55 7.63 0.71
N VAL A 96 3.93 8.73 0.27
CA VAL A 96 2.47 8.86 0.21
C VAL A 96 1.99 9.33 -1.15
N LEU A 97 0.82 8.83 -1.53
CA LEU A 97 0.07 9.28 -2.68
C LEU A 97 -1.36 9.67 -2.26
N PRO A 98 -1.95 10.67 -2.91
CA PRO A 98 -3.32 11.07 -2.67
C PRO A 98 -4.30 9.98 -3.10
N ILE A 99 -5.46 9.92 -2.44
CA ILE A 99 -6.56 9.03 -2.80
C ILE A 99 -7.42 9.67 -3.88
N TYR A 100 -7.75 8.88 -4.89
CA TYR A 100 -8.61 9.27 -6.00
C TYR A 100 -9.98 8.60 -5.86
N SER A 101 -11.05 9.34 -6.14
CA SER A 101 -12.43 8.81 -6.16
C SER A 101 -12.73 7.93 -7.38
N GLY A 102 -11.78 7.81 -8.32
CA GLY A 102 -11.78 6.79 -9.37
C GLY A 102 -12.88 6.94 -10.43
N THR A 103 -13.46 8.14 -10.58
CA THR A 103 -14.61 8.32 -11.49
C THR A 103 -14.26 8.64 -12.94
N GLU A 104 -13.03 9.06 -13.29
CA GLU A 104 -12.72 9.46 -14.68
C GLU A 104 -11.26 9.17 -15.10
N GLY A 105 -11.07 8.44 -16.22
CA GLY A 105 -9.81 8.40 -16.99
C GLY A 105 -8.58 7.69 -16.38
N GLU A 106 -7.63 7.29 -17.26
CA GLU A 106 -6.29 6.78 -16.89
C GLU A 106 -5.43 7.87 -16.21
N PHE A 107 -5.71 9.14 -16.51
CA PHE A 107 -4.98 10.29 -16.02
C PHE A 107 -5.94 11.27 -15.36
N GLN A 108 -5.80 11.48 -14.06
CA GLN A 108 -6.55 12.50 -13.33
C GLN A 108 -5.62 13.64 -12.96
N GLN A 109 -6.01 14.85 -13.38
CA GLN A 109 -5.40 16.06 -12.90
C GLN A 109 -5.77 16.22 -11.42
N LEU A 110 -4.75 16.26 -10.57
CA LEU A 110 -4.95 16.46 -9.15
C LEU A 110 -4.44 17.83 -8.74
N ASP A 111 -5.32 18.61 -8.11
CA ASP A 111 -4.86 19.70 -7.27
C ASP A 111 -4.38 19.14 -5.94
N TRP A 112 -3.06 18.98 -5.84
CA TRP A 112 -2.41 18.53 -4.62
C TRP A 112 -2.75 19.42 -3.42
N ARG A 113 -3.11 20.70 -3.63
CA ARG A 113 -3.41 21.68 -2.59
C ARG A 113 -4.87 21.68 -2.13
N SER A 114 -5.73 20.86 -2.75
CA SER A 114 -7.13 20.78 -2.38
C SER A 114 -7.29 20.40 -0.91
N GLU A 115 -7.97 21.26 -0.15
CA GLU A 115 -8.21 21.06 1.28
C GLU A 115 -9.07 19.79 1.48
N GLY A 116 -8.73 19.00 2.49
CA GLY A 116 -9.41 17.74 2.77
C GLY A 116 -8.95 16.54 1.90
N THR A 117 -7.96 16.70 1.03
CA THR A 117 -7.38 15.56 0.29
C THR A 117 -6.76 14.54 1.26
N GLU A 118 -7.22 13.29 1.18
CA GLU A 118 -6.63 12.18 1.91
C GLU A 118 -5.41 11.60 1.17
N TYR A 119 -4.44 11.16 1.96
CA TYR A 119 -3.22 10.51 1.49
C TYR A 119 -3.13 9.11 2.08
N ARG A 120 -2.62 8.16 1.28
CA ARG A 120 -2.30 6.79 1.68
C ARG A 120 -0.84 6.46 1.38
N ALA A 121 -0.34 5.35 1.91
CA ALA A 121 0.97 4.83 1.53
C ALA A 121 1.01 4.62 0.01
N ALA A 122 2.12 4.97 -0.63
CA ALA A 122 2.21 5.00 -2.08
C ALA A 122 1.85 3.66 -2.75
N ASN A 123 2.17 2.54 -2.09
CA ASN A 123 1.70 1.22 -2.49
C ASN A 123 1.73 0.20 -1.34
N PRO A 124 0.99 -0.92 -1.46
CA PRO A 124 0.94 -1.98 -0.45
C PRO A 124 2.29 -2.66 -0.12
N LEU A 125 3.21 -2.77 -1.08
CA LEU A 125 4.53 -3.37 -0.83
C LEU A 125 5.40 -2.44 0.04
N LEU A 126 5.35 -1.13 -0.21
CA LEU A 126 6.01 -0.13 0.62
C LEU A 126 5.44 -0.14 2.04
N ALA A 127 4.11 -0.23 2.17
CA ALA A 127 3.46 -0.35 3.47
C ALA A 127 3.96 -1.59 4.24
N SER A 128 4.00 -2.75 3.57
CA SER A 128 4.54 -3.98 4.14
C SER A 128 6.00 -3.85 4.56
N TYR A 129 6.86 -3.28 3.71
CA TYR A 129 8.27 -3.05 4.01
C TYR A 129 8.48 -2.24 5.29
N TYR A 130 7.88 -1.05 5.38
CA TYR A 130 8.08 -0.18 6.53
C TYR A 130 7.41 -0.74 7.79
N PHE A 131 6.21 -1.32 7.67
CA PHE A 131 5.51 -1.92 8.81
C PHE A 131 6.36 -3.00 9.48
N HIS A 132 6.90 -3.94 8.71
CA HIS A 132 7.73 -5.02 9.25
C HIS A 132 9.08 -4.53 9.78
N ASN A 133 9.75 -3.59 9.10
CA ASN A 133 11.02 -3.03 9.59
C ASN A 133 10.85 -2.21 10.87
N LEU A 134 9.83 -1.36 10.95
CA LEU A 134 9.53 -0.59 12.16
C LEU A 134 9.12 -1.50 13.32
N LYS A 135 8.39 -2.58 13.05
CA LYS A 135 8.06 -3.61 14.06
C LYS A 135 9.31 -4.31 14.58
N LYS A 136 10.22 -4.70 13.69
CA LYS A 136 11.47 -5.41 14.03
C LYS A 136 12.48 -4.52 14.75
N ARG A 137 12.70 -3.29 14.27
CA ARG A 137 13.81 -2.41 14.71
C ARG A 137 13.39 -1.38 15.76
N HIS A 138 12.14 -0.94 15.74
CA HIS A 138 11.64 0.14 16.58
C HIS A 138 10.41 -0.26 17.40
N SER A 139 10.17 -1.57 17.56
CA SER A 139 9.09 -2.12 18.39
C SER A 139 7.72 -1.52 18.11
N LEU A 140 7.40 -1.26 16.83
CA LEU A 140 6.09 -0.77 16.42
C LEU A 140 4.97 -1.66 16.99
N GLN A 141 4.07 -1.06 17.76
CA GLN A 141 2.85 -1.68 18.25
C GLN A 141 1.64 -0.98 17.64
N VAL A 142 0.70 -1.80 17.15
CA VAL A 142 -0.60 -1.37 16.65
C VAL A 142 -1.65 -1.72 17.69
N GLN A 143 -2.61 -0.82 17.89
CA GLN A 143 -3.80 -1.09 18.67
C GLN A 143 -4.99 -1.25 17.72
N PHE A 144 -5.80 -2.27 17.95
CA PHE A 144 -7.07 -2.46 17.28
C PHE A 144 -8.20 -1.88 18.14
N GLU A 145 -9.09 -1.12 17.51
CA GLU A 145 -10.30 -0.65 18.15
C GLU A 145 -11.26 -1.84 18.28
N CYS A 146 -11.57 -2.23 19.52
CA CYS A 146 -12.34 -3.43 19.86
C CYS A 146 -13.84 -3.37 19.52
N GLY A 147 -14.25 -2.50 18.59
CA GLY A 147 -15.64 -2.45 18.14
C GLY A 147 -16.04 -3.80 17.56
N LYS A 148 -17.15 -4.38 18.04
CA LYS A 148 -17.70 -5.62 17.52
C LYS A 148 -18.09 -5.46 16.04
N PRO A 149 -17.70 -6.39 15.14
CA PRO A 149 -18.15 -6.38 13.76
C PRO A 149 -19.67 -6.42 13.68
N GLN A 150 -20.28 -5.63 12.81
CA GLN A 150 -21.73 -5.55 12.68
C GLN A 150 -22.32 -6.71 11.86
N HIS A 151 -21.52 -7.30 10.98
CA HIS A 151 -21.91 -8.41 10.11
C HIS A 151 -20.66 -9.10 9.52
N CYS A 152 -20.83 -10.21 8.81
CA CYS A 152 -19.71 -11.00 8.27
C CYS A 152 -18.84 -10.22 7.26
N ALA A 153 -19.44 -9.36 6.43
CA ALA A 153 -18.64 -8.52 5.52
C ALA A 153 -17.73 -7.53 6.25
N ASP A 154 -18.20 -6.95 7.37
CA ASP A 154 -17.41 -6.06 8.24
C ASP A 154 -16.26 -6.85 8.89
N LEU A 155 -16.53 -8.07 9.38
CA LEU A 155 -15.48 -8.95 9.88
C LEU A 155 -14.42 -9.26 8.81
N LEU A 156 -14.82 -9.55 7.57
CA LEU A 156 -13.86 -9.80 6.49
C LEU A 156 -13.02 -8.56 6.14
N MET A 157 -13.58 -7.35 6.22
CA MET A 157 -12.82 -6.12 5.96
C MET A 157 -11.73 -5.83 6.99
N ARG A 158 -11.76 -6.51 8.14
CA ARG A 158 -10.65 -6.48 9.10
C ARG A 158 -9.49 -7.33 8.62
N ALA A 159 -9.78 -8.51 8.06
CA ALA A 159 -8.76 -9.45 7.62
C ALA A 159 -8.20 -9.15 6.22
N LEU A 160 -9.07 -8.78 5.28
CA LEU A 160 -8.74 -8.63 3.86
C LEU A 160 -7.50 -7.75 3.56
N PRO A 161 -7.28 -6.62 4.26
CA PRO A 161 -6.11 -5.77 4.06
C PRO A 161 -4.76 -6.44 4.37
N TYR A 162 -4.77 -7.62 5.01
CA TYR A 162 -3.58 -8.40 5.31
C TYR A 162 -3.39 -9.59 4.36
N LEU A 163 -4.33 -9.83 3.45
CA LEU A 163 -4.35 -10.99 2.55
C LEU A 163 -3.64 -10.71 1.23
N LEU A 164 -2.36 -10.35 1.28
CA LEU A 164 -1.49 -10.36 0.08
C LEU A 164 -1.40 -11.78 -0.49
N PHE A 165 -1.19 -11.93 -1.80
CA PHE A 165 -1.07 -13.26 -2.43
C PHE A 165 -0.06 -14.18 -1.72
N SER A 166 1.08 -13.64 -1.31
CA SER A 166 2.11 -14.37 -0.60
C SER A 166 1.68 -14.87 0.79
N GLN A 167 0.65 -14.25 1.39
CA GLN A 167 0.04 -14.65 2.66
C GLN A 167 -1.09 -15.67 2.47
N VAL A 168 -1.72 -15.68 1.29
CA VAL A 168 -2.82 -16.61 0.99
C VAL A 168 -2.31 -17.95 0.46
N VAL A 169 -1.37 -17.96 -0.49
CA VAL A 169 -0.93 -19.21 -1.12
C VAL A 169 -0.20 -20.12 -0.11
N SER A 170 -0.57 -21.40 -0.09
CA SER A 170 0.09 -22.44 0.71
C SER A 170 0.52 -23.66 -0.11
N PHE A 171 1.72 -24.17 0.13
CA PHE A 171 2.24 -25.42 -0.43
C PHE A 171 2.32 -26.46 0.70
N GLU A 172 1.20 -27.07 1.05
CA GLU A 172 1.24 -28.36 1.74
C GLU A 172 1.29 -29.45 0.66
N GLY A 173 2.15 -30.45 0.85
CA GLY A 173 2.62 -31.37 -0.19
C GLY A 173 1.59 -32.22 -0.94
N ASN A 174 0.28 -32.06 -0.68
CA ASN A 174 -0.81 -32.85 -1.26
C ASN A 174 -2.02 -32.03 -1.78
N THR A 175 -1.98 -30.69 -1.80
CA THR A 175 -3.11 -29.86 -2.32
C THR A 175 -2.78 -29.21 -3.67
N SER A 176 -3.74 -29.13 -4.59
CA SER A 176 -3.55 -28.40 -5.86
C SER A 176 -3.29 -26.91 -5.57
N GLU A 177 -2.17 -26.41 -6.09
CA GLU A 177 -1.48 -25.21 -5.63
C GLU A 177 -2.17 -23.89 -5.99
N LEU A 178 -2.81 -23.90 -7.15
CA LEU A 178 -3.80 -22.95 -7.60
C LEU A 178 -4.93 -23.75 -8.21
N ALA A 179 -6.15 -23.24 -8.11
CA ALA A 179 -7.25 -23.78 -8.88
C ALA A 179 -7.06 -23.47 -10.37
N LYS A 180 -7.87 -24.09 -11.24
CA LYS A 180 -7.81 -23.90 -12.71
C LYS A 180 -7.98 -22.43 -13.15
N ASP A 181 -8.53 -21.60 -12.28
CA ASP A 181 -8.70 -20.15 -12.46
C ASP A 181 -7.42 -19.33 -12.16
N GLY A 182 -6.32 -19.99 -11.78
CA GLY A 182 -5.06 -19.33 -11.43
C GLY A 182 -5.07 -18.66 -10.05
N LEU A 183 -6.10 -18.90 -9.24
CA LEU A 183 -6.23 -18.33 -7.90
C LEU A 183 -5.96 -19.38 -6.80
N PRO A 184 -5.54 -18.95 -5.59
CA PRO A 184 -5.44 -19.84 -4.44
C PRO A 184 -6.78 -20.56 -4.18
N GLY A 185 -6.72 -21.80 -3.71
CA GLY A 185 -7.90 -22.59 -3.33
C GLY A 185 -8.68 -21.97 -2.18
N GLU A 186 -9.94 -22.37 -2.02
CA GLU A 186 -10.82 -21.87 -0.93
C GLU A 186 -10.20 -22.09 0.45
N GLU A 187 -9.68 -23.28 0.69
CA GLU A 187 -9.01 -23.67 1.94
C GLU A 187 -7.82 -22.76 2.29
N GLN A 188 -7.06 -22.31 1.30
CA GLN A 188 -5.92 -21.41 1.50
C GLN A 188 -6.40 -20.03 1.99
N TYR A 189 -7.47 -19.50 1.40
CA TYR A 189 -8.11 -18.27 1.88
C TYR A 189 -8.68 -18.44 3.29
N ASN A 190 -9.36 -19.55 3.56
CA ASN A 190 -9.91 -19.87 4.89
C ASN A 190 -8.83 -19.82 5.97
N GLN A 191 -7.69 -20.49 5.72
CA GLN A 191 -6.54 -20.50 6.63
C GLN A 191 -5.92 -19.11 6.82
N ALA A 192 -5.76 -18.35 5.75
CA ALA A 192 -5.18 -17.02 5.81
C ALA A 192 -6.08 -16.05 6.58
N ILE A 193 -7.40 -16.06 6.32
CA ILE A 193 -8.38 -15.27 7.09
C ILE A 193 -8.33 -15.64 8.57
N CYS A 194 -8.34 -16.94 8.89
CA CYS A 194 -8.26 -17.39 10.29
C CYS A 194 -6.97 -16.94 10.99
N THR A 195 -5.83 -17.00 10.31
CA THR A 195 -4.54 -16.56 10.86
C THR A 195 -4.57 -15.08 11.19
N VAL A 196 -5.00 -14.23 10.25
CA VAL A 196 -5.08 -12.78 10.46
C VAL A 196 -6.06 -12.44 11.59
N LEU A 197 -7.23 -13.08 11.63
CA LEU A 197 -8.20 -12.84 12.70
C LEU A 197 -7.65 -13.27 14.08
N LYS A 198 -6.87 -14.35 14.16
CA LYS A 198 -6.18 -14.76 15.40
C LYS A 198 -5.15 -13.71 15.84
N ASP A 199 -4.37 -13.19 14.91
CA ASP A 199 -3.36 -12.15 15.19
C ASP A 199 -4.00 -10.85 15.71
N MET A 200 -5.26 -10.59 15.35
CA MET A 200 -6.08 -9.49 15.87
C MET A 200 -6.76 -9.81 17.22
N GLY A 201 -6.54 -10.99 17.78
CA GLY A 201 -7.10 -11.43 19.06
C GLY A 201 -8.46 -12.11 19.00
N PHE A 202 -9.03 -12.33 17.80
CA PHE A 202 -10.24 -13.14 17.65
C PHE A 202 -9.92 -14.63 17.80
N GLN A 203 -10.95 -15.46 18.00
CA GLN A 203 -10.81 -16.91 18.17
C GLN A 203 -11.55 -17.68 17.06
N PRO A 204 -11.11 -17.60 15.79
CA PRO A 204 -11.71 -18.34 14.70
C PRO A 204 -11.37 -19.83 14.77
N VAL A 205 -12.39 -20.64 14.49
CA VAL A 205 -12.33 -22.09 14.41
C VAL A 205 -12.64 -22.48 12.97
N SER A 206 -11.70 -23.19 12.33
CA SER A 206 -11.96 -23.91 11.09
C SER A 206 -12.43 -25.31 11.43
N THR A 207 -13.67 -25.63 11.09
CA THR A 207 -14.28 -26.89 11.52
C THR A 207 -14.04 -27.99 10.47
N LYS A 208 -12.87 -28.65 10.48
CA LYS A 208 -12.63 -29.76 9.53
C LYS A 208 -13.25 -31.11 9.95
N ARG A 209 -13.76 -31.23 11.19
CA ARG A 209 -14.40 -32.46 11.70
C ARG A 209 -15.68 -32.11 12.45
N SER A 210 -16.83 -32.54 11.95
CA SER A 210 -18.14 -32.47 12.63
C SER A 210 -18.69 -33.86 12.80
N ARG A 211 -19.66 -34.00 13.72
CA ARG A 211 -20.52 -35.18 13.75
C ARG A 211 -21.43 -35.17 12.52
N LYS A 212 -21.77 -36.37 12.05
CA LYS A 212 -22.63 -36.58 10.87
C LYS A 212 -23.92 -35.78 11.02
N GLY A 213 -24.20 -34.89 10.07
CA GLY A 213 -25.43 -34.09 10.03
C GLY A 213 -25.31 -32.64 10.53
N GLU A 214 -24.29 -32.30 11.33
CA GLU A 214 -24.15 -30.95 11.91
C GLU A 214 -23.67 -29.90 10.90
N GLY A 215 -22.96 -30.33 9.85
CA GLY A 215 -22.29 -29.46 8.89
C GLY A 215 -21.15 -28.68 9.53
N ASN A 216 -20.26 -28.12 8.73
CA ASN A 216 -19.09 -27.41 9.24
C ASN A 216 -18.81 -26.15 8.45
N PRO A 217 -19.09 -24.96 9.02
CA PRO A 217 -18.67 -23.73 8.39
C PRO A 217 -17.14 -23.72 8.25
N ASP A 218 -16.69 -23.22 7.12
CA ASP A 218 -15.26 -23.09 6.85
C ASP A 218 -14.57 -22.22 7.90
N ILE A 219 -15.25 -21.15 8.33
CA ILE A 219 -14.83 -20.26 9.42
C ILE A 219 -16.01 -20.02 10.35
N ALA A 220 -15.82 -20.25 11.65
CA ALA A 220 -16.77 -19.86 12.69
C ALA A 220 -16.06 -19.20 13.87
N LEU A 221 -16.74 -18.25 14.51
CA LEU A 221 -16.23 -17.54 15.68
C LEU A 221 -17.38 -16.87 16.45
N GLU A 222 -17.13 -16.61 17.73
CA GLU A 222 -18.03 -15.85 18.59
C GLU A 222 -17.41 -14.52 18.99
N ILE A 223 -18.16 -13.44 18.80
CA ILE A 223 -17.73 -12.07 19.14
C ILE A 223 -18.86 -11.37 19.86
N GLY A 224 -18.63 -10.97 21.12
CA GLY A 224 -19.63 -10.28 21.94
C GLY A 224 -20.95 -11.04 22.03
N GLY A 225 -20.89 -12.35 22.29
CA GLY A 225 -22.05 -13.24 22.42
C GLY A 225 -22.76 -13.59 21.11
N GLU A 226 -22.25 -13.16 19.95
CA GLU A 226 -22.84 -13.45 18.65
C GLU A 226 -21.96 -14.34 17.81
N ARG A 227 -22.57 -15.35 17.21
CA ARG A 227 -21.89 -16.30 16.33
C ARG A 227 -21.88 -15.81 14.89
N PHE A 228 -20.68 -15.76 14.32
CA PHE A 228 -20.40 -15.49 12.91
C PHE A 228 -20.00 -16.79 12.23
N VAL A 229 -20.57 -17.07 11.06
CA VAL A 229 -20.20 -18.21 10.21
C VAL A 229 -19.98 -17.74 8.78
N LEU A 230 -18.88 -18.21 8.18
CA LEU A 230 -18.53 -17.94 6.80
C LEU A 230 -18.28 -19.25 6.05
N GLU A 231 -18.78 -19.31 4.83
CA GLU A 231 -18.52 -20.38 3.87
C GLU A 231 -17.83 -19.77 2.65
N GLY A 232 -16.73 -20.38 2.22
CA GLY A 232 -15.96 -19.98 1.05
C GLY A 232 -16.32 -20.82 -0.16
N VAL A 233 -16.43 -20.18 -1.32
CA VAL A 233 -16.64 -20.88 -2.59
C VAL A 233 -15.92 -20.17 -3.73
N LYS A 234 -15.50 -20.91 -4.76
CA LYS A 234 -15.01 -20.33 -6.02
C LYS A 234 -16.16 -19.79 -6.86
N LEU A 235 -15.88 -18.78 -7.68
CA LEU A 235 -16.85 -18.17 -8.59
C LEU A 235 -17.56 -19.19 -9.50
N ASN A 236 -16.82 -20.19 -9.96
CA ASN A 236 -17.35 -21.27 -10.80
C ASN A 236 -17.91 -22.47 -9.99
N GLY A 237 -17.94 -22.37 -8.66
CA GLY A 237 -18.45 -23.40 -7.76
C GLY A 237 -19.97 -23.42 -7.66
N ASN A 238 -20.50 -24.54 -7.14
CA ASN A 238 -21.93 -24.74 -6.94
C ASN A 238 -22.42 -24.03 -5.67
N ILE A 239 -22.78 -22.75 -5.78
CA ILE A 239 -23.26 -21.95 -4.64
C ILE A 239 -24.53 -22.49 -3.97
N THR A 240 -25.39 -23.21 -4.71
CA THR A 240 -26.72 -23.63 -4.22
C THR A 240 -26.59 -24.62 -3.07
N GLU A 241 -25.67 -25.58 -3.18
CA GLU A 241 -25.41 -26.55 -2.12
C GLU A 241 -24.87 -25.88 -0.86
N HIS A 242 -24.00 -24.88 -0.99
CA HIS A 242 -23.48 -24.12 0.14
C HIS A 242 -24.57 -23.29 0.81
N LEU A 243 -25.43 -22.62 0.03
CA LEU A 243 -26.57 -21.86 0.56
C LEU A 243 -27.54 -22.76 1.36
N GLN A 244 -27.85 -23.95 0.85
CA GLN A 244 -28.71 -24.91 1.55
C GLN A 244 -28.14 -25.34 2.91
N ARG A 245 -26.81 -25.31 3.12
CA ARG A 245 -26.21 -25.63 4.42
C ARG A 245 -26.59 -24.62 5.49
N PHE A 246 -26.74 -23.33 5.14
CA PHE A 246 -27.09 -22.29 6.10
C PHE A 246 -28.47 -22.49 6.75
N ASP A 247 -29.38 -23.16 6.04
CA ASP A 247 -30.73 -23.44 6.51
C ASP A 247 -30.87 -24.84 7.13
N SER A 248 -30.16 -25.82 6.57
CA SER A 248 -30.33 -27.24 6.91
C SER A 248 -29.38 -27.77 7.98
N LYS A 249 -28.27 -27.08 8.27
CA LYS A 249 -27.20 -27.56 9.17
C LYS A 249 -27.17 -26.79 10.47
N THR A 250 -27.19 -27.51 11.59
CA THR A 250 -27.28 -26.93 12.96
C THR A 250 -26.17 -25.92 13.24
N ASN A 251 -24.93 -26.19 12.79
CA ASN A 251 -23.78 -25.31 13.04
C ASN A 251 -23.84 -23.96 12.29
N TYR A 252 -24.73 -23.86 11.30
CA TYR A 252 -24.97 -22.62 10.55
C TYR A 252 -26.29 -21.98 10.94
N LYS A 253 -27.36 -22.77 11.08
CA LYS A 253 -28.74 -22.29 11.25
C LYS A 253 -28.89 -21.31 12.40
N ASN A 254 -28.22 -21.58 13.52
CA ASN A 254 -28.31 -20.81 14.76
C ASN A 254 -27.34 -19.62 14.82
N ALA A 255 -26.48 -19.44 13.81
CA ALA A 255 -25.58 -18.29 13.77
C ALA A 255 -26.36 -17.01 13.49
N LYS A 256 -26.03 -15.93 14.21
CA LYS A 256 -26.66 -14.63 14.00
C LYS A 256 -26.19 -13.98 12.70
N HIS A 257 -24.91 -14.15 12.38
CA HIS A 257 -24.29 -13.60 11.17
C HIS A 257 -23.81 -14.74 10.28
N LYS A 258 -24.31 -14.75 9.04
CA LYS A 258 -24.04 -15.79 8.05
C LYS A 258 -23.54 -15.14 6.78
N ALA A 259 -22.46 -15.67 6.20
CA ALA A 259 -21.99 -15.22 4.89
C ALA A 259 -21.50 -16.35 4.00
N LEU A 260 -21.84 -16.23 2.72
CA LEU A 260 -21.17 -16.93 1.64
C LEU A 260 -20.21 -15.94 0.98
N TYR A 261 -18.91 -16.20 1.06
CA TYR A 261 -17.92 -15.41 0.35
C TYR A 261 -17.40 -16.17 -0.88
N ILE A 262 -17.32 -15.46 -2.01
CA ILE A 262 -17.04 -16.02 -3.33
C ILE A 262 -15.71 -15.45 -3.81
N ILE A 263 -14.76 -16.30 -4.19
CA ILE A 263 -13.46 -15.87 -4.72
C ILE A 263 -13.44 -16.11 -6.24
N GLY A 264 -13.06 -15.10 -7.01
CA GLY A 264 -12.96 -15.20 -8.47
C GLY A 264 -12.03 -14.14 -9.06
N ASN A 265 -11.69 -14.29 -10.35
CA ASN A 265 -10.77 -13.40 -11.07
C ASN A 265 -11.48 -12.51 -12.11
N ASP A 266 -12.82 -12.54 -12.15
CA ASP A 266 -13.64 -11.82 -13.12
C ASP A 266 -14.67 -10.95 -12.38
N SER A 267 -14.49 -9.62 -12.43
CA SER A 267 -15.32 -8.68 -11.69
C SER A 267 -16.74 -8.57 -12.23
N GLU A 268 -16.94 -8.71 -13.53
CA GLU A 268 -18.27 -8.62 -14.14
C GLU A 268 -19.10 -9.85 -13.80
N ARG A 269 -18.50 -11.04 -13.98
CA ARG A 269 -19.14 -12.30 -13.57
C ARG A 269 -19.38 -12.36 -12.07
N MET A 270 -18.44 -11.85 -11.27
CA MET A 270 -18.63 -11.76 -9.82
C MET A 270 -19.83 -10.88 -9.47
N LEU A 271 -19.93 -9.68 -10.05
CA LEU A 271 -21.05 -8.78 -9.81
C LEU A 271 -22.38 -9.43 -10.19
N ASP A 272 -22.45 -10.05 -11.36
CA ASP A 272 -23.65 -10.75 -11.84
C ASP A 272 -24.04 -11.90 -10.90
N LYS A 273 -23.07 -12.71 -10.48
CA LYS A 273 -23.27 -13.81 -9.52
C LYS A 273 -23.81 -13.31 -8.19
N VAL A 274 -23.20 -12.27 -7.61
CA VAL A 274 -23.63 -11.68 -6.33
C VAL A 274 -25.04 -11.09 -6.45
N LYS A 275 -25.34 -10.38 -7.54
CA LYS A 275 -26.67 -9.80 -7.80
C LYS A 275 -27.77 -10.86 -7.90
N LYS A 276 -27.53 -11.91 -8.70
CA LYS A 276 -28.50 -12.99 -8.95
C LYS A 276 -28.69 -13.94 -7.77
N THR A 277 -27.72 -14.02 -6.87
CA THR A 277 -27.83 -14.88 -5.70
C THR A 277 -28.90 -14.33 -4.75
N THR A 278 -29.95 -15.10 -4.53
CA THR A 278 -31.03 -14.82 -3.56
C THR A 278 -30.79 -15.63 -2.30
N ALA A 279 -30.52 -14.94 -1.19
CA ALA A 279 -30.38 -15.54 0.12
C ALA A 279 -30.81 -14.52 1.19
N ASP A 280 -31.96 -14.76 1.81
CA ASP A 280 -32.61 -13.75 2.67
C ASP A 280 -31.88 -13.55 4.00
N ASP A 281 -31.21 -14.58 4.53
CA ASP A 281 -30.54 -14.58 5.82
C ASP A 281 -29.01 -14.74 5.72
N VAL A 282 -28.43 -14.60 4.52
CA VAL A 282 -26.98 -14.79 4.28
C VAL A 282 -26.43 -13.62 3.49
N GLN A 283 -25.34 -13.00 3.97
CA GLN A 283 -24.60 -12.02 3.19
C GLN A 283 -23.82 -12.71 2.06
N VAL A 284 -23.95 -12.22 0.83
CA VAL A 284 -23.18 -12.71 -0.32
C VAL A 284 -22.07 -11.72 -0.62
N ILE A 285 -20.82 -12.19 -0.54
CA ILE A 285 -19.63 -11.34 -0.57
C ILE A 285 -18.70 -11.82 -1.69
N GLY A 286 -18.64 -11.11 -2.81
CA GLY A 286 -17.69 -11.38 -3.89
C GLY A 286 -16.34 -10.72 -3.66
N LEU A 287 -15.26 -11.47 -3.79
CA LEU A 287 -13.87 -11.04 -3.67
C LEU A 287 -13.13 -11.29 -4.98
N VAL A 288 -12.62 -10.22 -5.58
CA VAL A 288 -11.84 -10.28 -6.82
C VAL A 288 -10.48 -9.62 -6.58
N PRO A 289 -9.40 -10.39 -6.37
CA PRO A 289 -8.07 -9.80 -6.26
C PRO A 289 -7.70 -9.08 -7.56
N ASN A 290 -7.00 -7.96 -7.46
CA ASN A 290 -6.40 -7.31 -8.63
C ASN A 290 -5.24 -8.16 -9.19
N ILE A 291 -4.77 -7.85 -10.40
CA ILE A 291 -3.72 -8.62 -11.09
C ILE A 291 -2.43 -8.71 -10.26
N ALA A 292 -2.09 -7.65 -9.53
CA ALA A 292 -0.92 -7.61 -8.66
C ALA A 292 -1.15 -8.36 -7.32
N HIS A 293 -2.39 -8.75 -7.02
CA HIS A 293 -2.85 -9.27 -5.73
C HIS A 293 -2.43 -8.42 -4.52
N THR A 294 -2.44 -7.11 -4.73
CA THR A 294 -2.16 -6.06 -3.73
C THR A 294 -3.45 -5.40 -3.24
N GLY A 295 -4.61 -5.87 -3.70
CA GLY A 295 -5.91 -5.40 -3.26
C GLY A 295 -7.03 -6.23 -3.88
N TYR A 296 -8.26 -5.93 -3.49
CA TYR A 296 -9.46 -6.65 -3.88
C TYR A 296 -10.56 -5.68 -4.31
N THR A 297 -11.24 -5.99 -5.41
CA THR A 297 -12.60 -5.49 -5.64
C THR A 297 -13.57 -6.33 -4.85
N VAL A 298 -14.38 -5.68 -4.02
CA VAL A 298 -15.35 -6.31 -3.13
C VAL A 298 -16.75 -5.98 -3.58
N HIS A 299 -17.61 -7.00 -3.65
CA HIS A 299 -19.03 -6.89 -3.97
C HIS A 299 -19.83 -7.43 -2.79
N VAL A 300 -20.74 -6.66 -2.20
CA VAL A 300 -21.54 -7.10 -1.06
C VAL A 300 -23.02 -6.93 -1.33
N LYS A 301 -23.78 -8.01 -1.14
CA LYS A 301 -25.25 -8.00 -1.09
C LYS A 301 -25.68 -8.47 0.30
N SER A 302 -26.45 -7.63 0.99
CA SER A 302 -26.95 -7.88 2.35
C SER A 302 -28.46 -7.88 2.39
N LYS A 303 -29.02 -8.55 3.41
CA LYS A 303 -30.45 -8.51 3.71
C LYS A 303 -30.94 -7.06 3.85
N GLY A 304 -32.08 -6.76 3.23
CA GLY A 304 -32.72 -5.44 3.30
C GLY A 304 -32.09 -4.38 2.39
N ILE A 305 -30.87 -4.59 1.89
CA ILE A 305 -30.19 -3.67 0.99
C ILE A 305 -30.52 -4.03 -0.45
N LYS A 306 -31.23 -3.13 -1.16
CA LYS A 306 -31.64 -3.36 -2.56
C LYS A 306 -30.46 -3.35 -3.53
N SER A 307 -29.46 -2.51 -3.26
CA SER A 307 -28.29 -2.33 -4.10
C SER A 307 -27.16 -3.29 -3.71
N THR A 308 -26.34 -3.68 -4.69
CA THR A 308 -25.06 -4.35 -4.43
C THR A 308 -24.01 -3.27 -4.21
N ASN A 309 -23.36 -3.27 -3.05
CA ASN A 309 -22.27 -2.36 -2.73
C ASN A 309 -20.99 -2.85 -3.43
N LYS A 310 -20.31 -1.98 -4.17
CA LYS A 310 -19.03 -2.28 -4.87
C LYS A 310 -17.97 -1.28 -4.42
N PHE A 311 -16.79 -1.78 -4.05
CA PHE A 311 -15.68 -0.95 -3.58
C PHE A 311 -14.34 -1.70 -3.70
N THR A 312 -13.23 -1.00 -3.50
CA THR A 312 -11.88 -1.58 -3.53
C THR A 312 -11.26 -1.52 -2.13
N VAL A 313 -10.46 -2.54 -1.80
CA VAL A 313 -9.69 -2.62 -0.56
C VAL A 313 -8.24 -2.97 -0.89
N ASP A 314 -7.31 -2.11 -0.50
CA ASP A 314 -5.88 -2.40 -0.65
C ASP A 314 -5.37 -3.33 0.46
N CYS A 315 -4.37 -4.13 0.14
CA CYS A 315 -3.65 -4.97 1.09
C CYS A 315 -2.55 -4.18 1.82
N ASP A 316 -2.93 -3.06 2.42
CA ASP A 316 -2.03 -2.09 3.06
C ASP A 316 -1.80 -2.34 4.56
N LEU A 317 -2.23 -3.48 5.08
CA LEU A 317 -2.14 -3.85 6.50
C LEU A 317 -2.99 -2.96 7.42
N VAL A 318 -4.05 -2.34 6.90
CA VAL A 318 -4.98 -1.52 7.68
C VAL A 318 -6.35 -2.17 7.81
N ALA A 319 -6.63 -2.78 8.94
CA ALA A 319 -7.95 -3.34 9.26
C ALA A 319 -9.03 -2.25 9.24
N ARG A 320 -10.16 -2.56 8.60
CA ARG A 320 -11.26 -1.61 8.40
C ARG A 320 -12.58 -2.13 8.95
N ARG A 321 -13.40 -1.22 9.45
CA ARG A 321 -14.82 -1.37 9.66
C ARG A 321 -15.57 -1.03 8.38
N LEU A 322 -16.53 -1.86 8.02
CA LEU A 322 -17.44 -1.63 6.89
C LEU A 322 -18.80 -1.12 7.37
N VAL A 323 -19.25 -0.01 6.81
CA VAL A 323 -20.63 0.47 6.94
C VAL A 323 -21.29 0.38 5.58
N LEU A 324 -22.26 -0.52 5.46
CA LEU A 324 -23.04 -0.71 4.24
C LEU A 324 -24.20 0.28 4.20
N LYS A 325 -24.47 0.83 3.03
CA LYS A 325 -25.57 1.78 2.78
C LYS A 325 -26.44 1.30 1.62
N ASP A 326 -27.69 1.76 1.61
CA ASP A 326 -28.67 1.42 0.58
C ASP A 326 -28.41 2.11 -0.77
N ASP A 327 -27.64 3.20 -0.77
CA ASP A 327 -27.20 3.90 -1.97
C ASP A 327 -26.11 3.15 -2.77
N GLY A 328 -25.65 2.00 -2.25
CA GLY A 328 -24.60 1.19 -2.87
C GLY A 328 -23.18 1.74 -2.69
N LYS A 329 -23.02 2.79 -1.88
CA LYS A 329 -21.74 3.44 -1.57
C LYS A 329 -21.35 3.14 -0.13
N PRO A 330 -20.56 2.08 0.11
CA PRO A 330 -20.17 1.75 1.46
C PRO A 330 -19.11 2.72 1.97
N GLU A 331 -19.01 2.82 3.30
CA GLU A 331 -17.93 3.53 3.96
C GLU A 331 -16.99 2.53 4.62
N LEU A 332 -15.69 2.82 4.52
CA LEU A 332 -14.63 2.09 5.17
C LEU A 332 -13.95 3.01 6.19
N HIS A 333 -13.96 2.59 7.44
CA HIS A 333 -13.34 3.33 8.54
C HIS A 333 -12.20 2.50 9.12
N SER A 334 -11.05 3.11 9.38
CA SER A 334 -9.98 2.38 10.06
C SER A 334 -10.41 1.92 11.45
N VAL A 335 -10.02 0.72 11.85
CA VAL A 335 -10.19 0.19 13.21
C VAL A 335 -8.86 -0.14 13.86
N GLN A 336 -7.80 0.52 13.40
CA GLN A 336 -6.49 0.37 14.00
C GLN A 336 -5.74 1.70 14.01
N SER A 337 -4.82 1.83 14.95
CA SER A 337 -4.02 3.03 15.13
C SER A 337 -2.66 2.69 15.73
N LEU A 338 -1.75 3.65 15.65
CA LEU A 338 -0.44 3.56 16.30
C LEU A 338 -0.63 3.54 17.81
N LYS A 339 -0.20 2.47 18.47
CA LYS A 339 -0.15 2.39 19.94
C LYS A 339 1.15 2.99 20.48
N SER A 340 2.27 2.52 19.95
CA SER A 340 3.60 2.97 20.36
C SER A 340 4.64 2.63 19.31
N ILE A 341 5.71 3.43 19.26
CA ILE A 341 6.92 3.14 18.50
C ILE A 341 8.12 3.77 19.20
N ASN A 342 9.26 3.08 19.18
CA ASN A 342 10.53 3.54 19.72
C ASN A 342 11.38 4.16 18.60
N LEU A 343 10.91 5.29 18.07
CA LEU A 343 11.75 6.13 17.22
C LEU A 343 12.59 7.05 18.10
N PRO A 344 13.85 7.34 17.73
CA PRO A 344 14.58 8.42 18.37
C PRO A 344 13.73 9.70 18.29
N PRO A 345 13.71 10.53 19.36
CA PRO A 345 13.11 11.84 19.24
C PRO A 345 13.74 12.50 18.01
N LYS A 346 12.89 13.07 17.14
CA LYS A 346 13.33 13.83 15.98
C LYS A 346 14.43 14.73 16.52
N ALA A 347 15.69 14.49 16.12
CA ALA A 347 16.73 15.43 16.47
C ALA A 347 16.13 16.76 16.07
N GLU A 348 16.01 17.69 17.03
CA GLU A 348 15.89 19.08 16.66
C GLU A 348 17.09 19.25 15.74
N THR A 349 16.83 19.22 14.45
CA THR A 349 17.80 19.61 13.45
C THR A 349 18.18 20.98 13.97
N SER A 350 19.36 21.05 14.59
CA SER A 350 20.14 22.26 14.76
C SER A 350 19.77 23.10 13.55
N GLN A 351 19.11 24.24 13.79
CA GLN A 351 18.59 25.12 12.73
C GLN A 351 19.49 24.96 11.53
N PRO A 352 19.00 24.44 10.38
CA PRO A 352 19.88 24.15 9.26
C PRO A 352 20.72 25.39 9.06
N ALA A 353 22.05 25.23 9.16
CA ALA A 353 22.99 26.34 9.11
C ALA A 353 22.52 27.23 7.96
N LYS A 354 22.16 28.47 8.31
CA LYS A 354 21.38 29.40 7.48
C LYS A 354 21.98 29.35 6.06
N THR A 355 21.32 28.61 5.17
CA THR A 355 21.87 28.35 3.85
C THR A 355 21.59 29.60 3.04
N GLU A 356 22.60 30.46 2.91
CA GLU A 356 22.50 31.66 2.09
C GLU A 356 22.65 31.24 0.63
N MET A 357 21.53 31.27 -0.11
CA MET A 357 21.54 31.04 -1.54
C MET A 357 22.09 32.31 -2.21
N VAL A 358 23.30 32.22 -2.74
CA VAL A 358 23.99 33.36 -3.35
C VAL A 358 24.20 33.06 -4.82
N TRP A 359 23.72 33.96 -5.69
CA TRP A 359 23.98 33.86 -7.12
C TRP A 359 25.29 34.53 -7.47
N VAL A 360 26.12 33.82 -8.25
CA VAL A 360 27.44 34.29 -8.66
C VAL A 360 27.53 34.28 -10.18
N ARG A 361 27.98 35.40 -10.75
CA ARG A 361 28.09 35.56 -12.21
C ARG A 361 29.23 34.74 -12.81
N GLU A 362 30.34 34.63 -12.09
CA GLU A 362 31.51 33.87 -12.51
C GLU A 362 32.26 33.38 -11.26
N LEU A 363 32.66 32.10 -11.25
CA LEU A 363 33.57 31.53 -10.26
C LEU A 363 34.84 31.11 -10.99
N LYS A 364 36.01 31.48 -10.43
CA LYS A 364 37.31 31.01 -10.92
C LYS A 364 37.81 29.91 -10.01
N GLU A 365 38.14 28.78 -10.62
CA GLU A 365 38.78 27.67 -9.94
C GLU A 365 40.28 27.97 -9.82
N GLU A 366 40.77 28.12 -8.59
CA GLU A 366 42.19 28.25 -8.29
C GLU A 366 42.58 27.19 -7.26
N ASN A 367 43.52 26.32 -7.61
CA ASN A 367 44.04 25.26 -6.73
C ASN A 367 42.98 24.32 -6.14
N GLY A 368 41.90 24.03 -6.90
CA GLY A 368 40.83 23.13 -6.47
C GLY A 368 39.77 23.79 -5.58
N GLU A 369 39.83 25.11 -5.39
CA GLU A 369 38.82 25.89 -4.67
C GLU A 369 38.19 26.93 -5.61
N TYR A 370 36.86 27.07 -5.56
CA TYR A 370 36.13 28.09 -6.31
C TYR A 370 36.17 29.43 -5.56
N LYS A 371 36.66 30.48 -6.24
CA LYS A 371 36.64 31.86 -5.76
C LYS A 371 35.68 32.72 -6.58
N LEU A 372 35.01 33.64 -5.89
CA LEU A 372 34.11 34.63 -6.48
C LEU A 372 34.86 35.55 -7.46
N VAL A 373 34.38 35.64 -8.70
CA VAL A 373 34.85 36.64 -9.67
C VAL A 373 33.69 37.58 -10.00
N GLY A 374 33.74 38.79 -9.46
CA GLY A 374 32.74 39.84 -9.67
C GLY A 374 31.70 39.96 -8.56
N ASP A 375 30.53 40.51 -8.89
CA ASP A 375 29.45 40.78 -7.94
C ASP A 375 28.67 39.50 -7.58
N ALA A 376 28.31 39.35 -6.30
CA ALA A 376 27.37 38.34 -5.82
C ALA A 376 26.02 38.99 -5.48
N LEU A 377 24.92 38.33 -5.84
CA LEU A 377 23.58 38.81 -5.49
C LEU A 377 22.98 37.89 -4.40
N PRO A 378 22.78 38.40 -3.17
CA PRO A 378 22.04 37.67 -2.16
C PRO A 378 20.57 37.61 -2.57
N ILE A 379 19.96 36.42 -2.56
CA ILE A 379 18.53 36.28 -2.84
C ILE A 379 17.77 36.14 -1.52
N GLU A 380 17.15 37.23 -1.08
CA GLU A 380 16.22 37.25 0.03
C GLU A 380 14.86 37.82 -0.40
N PRO A 381 13.73 37.16 -0.09
CA PRO A 381 13.61 35.84 0.55
C PRO A 381 13.91 34.68 -0.42
N MET A 382 14.05 33.47 0.13
CA MET A 382 14.25 32.25 -0.66
C MET A 382 13.17 32.12 -1.75
N PRO A 383 13.54 32.09 -3.04
CA PRO A 383 12.61 32.22 -4.13
C PRO A 383 11.73 30.96 -4.23
N VAL A 384 10.41 31.16 -4.33
CA VAL A 384 9.45 30.05 -4.32
C VAL A 384 9.49 29.23 -5.62
N ASN A 385 9.99 29.83 -6.71
CA ASN A 385 10.25 29.19 -8.00
C ASN A 385 11.19 30.03 -8.89
N ILE A 386 11.57 29.49 -10.04
CA ILE A 386 12.43 30.13 -11.05
C ILE A 386 11.80 31.39 -11.67
N GLY A 387 10.47 31.44 -11.81
CA GLY A 387 9.76 32.62 -12.35
C GLY A 387 9.86 33.84 -11.44
N PHE A 388 9.76 33.65 -10.12
CA PHE A 388 9.99 34.70 -9.12
C PHE A 388 11.42 35.25 -9.20
N LEU A 389 12.39 34.33 -9.33
CA LEU A 389 13.81 34.63 -9.52
C LEU A 389 14.06 35.49 -10.78
N LYS A 390 13.39 35.17 -11.89
CA LYS A 390 13.47 35.95 -13.15
C LYS A 390 12.93 37.37 -13.02
N ASN A 391 11.89 37.57 -12.21
CA ASN A 391 11.29 38.90 -12.00
C ASN A 391 12.19 39.78 -11.14
N VAL A 392 12.75 39.24 -10.05
CA VAL A 392 13.70 39.98 -9.19
C VAL A 392 14.93 40.43 -9.98
N ILE A 393 15.47 39.58 -10.86
CA ILE A 393 16.65 39.92 -11.70
C ILE A 393 16.32 41.01 -12.72
N LYS A 394 15.13 40.99 -13.33
CA LYS A 394 14.68 42.02 -14.29
C LYS A 394 14.48 43.36 -13.61
N GLU A 395 14.02 43.37 -12.36
CA GLU A 395 13.81 44.59 -11.58
C GLU A 395 15.12 45.25 -11.14
N GLU A 396 16.14 44.46 -10.75
CA GLU A 396 17.39 45.01 -10.19
C GLU A 396 18.39 45.53 -11.23
N LYS A 397 18.55 44.90 -12.41
CA LYS A 397 19.52 45.34 -13.44
C LYS A 397 19.05 45.07 -14.89
N PRO A 398 18.07 45.84 -15.43
CA PRO A 398 17.47 45.59 -16.74
C PRO A 398 18.43 45.71 -17.94
N ASN A 399 19.59 46.37 -17.79
CA ASN A 399 20.47 46.74 -18.91
C ASN A 399 21.77 45.92 -19.04
N ARG A 400 21.97 44.84 -18.26
CA ARG A 400 23.27 44.11 -18.23
C ARG A 400 23.20 42.59 -18.41
N VAL A 401 22.02 42.02 -18.66
CA VAL A 401 21.84 40.56 -18.77
C VAL A 401 21.52 40.20 -20.23
N GLN A 402 22.55 39.88 -21.01
CA GLN A 402 22.47 39.27 -22.35
C GLN A 402 22.94 37.81 -22.28
N CYS A 403 22.36 37.02 -21.37
CA CYS A 403 22.61 35.57 -21.36
C CYS A 403 21.28 34.85 -21.28
N ASP A 404 21.14 33.80 -22.07
CA ASP A 404 19.97 32.94 -22.04
C ASP A 404 19.97 32.11 -20.74
N ALA A 405 18.78 31.82 -20.21
CA ALA A 405 18.61 31.23 -18.88
C ALA A 405 19.19 29.81 -18.72
N ASP A 406 19.50 29.15 -19.83
CA ASP A 406 20.11 27.83 -19.94
C ASP A 406 21.65 27.86 -19.88
N GLU A 407 22.27 29.03 -19.99
CA GLU A 407 23.72 29.20 -19.86
C GLU A 407 24.17 29.49 -18.41
N THR A 408 23.22 29.69 -17.49
CA THR A 408 23.55 30.14 -16.13
C THR A 408 23.74 28.96 -15.17
N ARG A 409 24.90 28.91 -14.51
CA ARG A 409 25.23 27.90 -13.49
C ARG A 409 24.82 28.43 -12.11
N ILE A 410 24.10 27.62 -11.35
CA ILE A 410 23.64 27.95 -10.01
C ILE A 410 24.56 27.29 -9.01
N PHE A 411 25.00 28.05 -8.01
CA PHE A 411 25.84 27.55 -6.93
C PHE A 411 25.16 27.85 -5.60
N HIS A 412 25.35 26.95 -4.63
CA HIS A 412 24.98 27.17 -3.24
C HIS A 412 26.22 27.14 -2.35
N LEU A 413 26.27 28.05 -1.38
CA LEU A 413 27.32 28.12 -0.38
C LEU A 413 26.85 27.35 0.86
N THR A 414 27.47 26.20 1.13
CA THR A 414 27.20 25.38 2.31
C THR A 414 28.47 25.28 3.15
N GLU A 415 28.42 25.74 4.40
CA GLU A 415 29.55 25.65 5.34
C GLU A 415 30.86 26.25 4.80
N GLY A 416 30.76 27.35 4.04
CA GLY A 416 31.91 28.03 3.43
C GLY A 416 32.44 27.38 2.14
N THR A 417 31.79 26.32 1.65
CA THR A 417 32.17 25.61 0.42
C THR A 417 31.10 25.82 -0.66
N TRP A 418 31.54 26.21 -1.86
CA TRP A 418 30.67 26.34 -3.03
C TRP A 418 30.39 24.98 -3.66
N GLN A 419 29.12 24.72 -3.95
CA GLN A 419 28.70 23.52 -4.66
C GLN A 419 27.83 23.93 -5.84
N GLU A 420 28.09 23.35 -7.02
CA GLU A 420 27.27 23.58 -8.21
C GLU A 420 25.99 22.73 -8.15
N GLU A 421 24.84 23.33 -8.45
CA GLU A 421 23.58 22.62 -8.53
C GLU A 421 23.49 21.86 -9.88
N GLU A 422 23.92 20.60 -9.90
CA GLU A 422 24.00 19.76 -11.12
C GLU A 422 22.67 19.50 -11.84
N LYS A 423 21.53 19.84 -11.24
CA LYS A 423 20.20 19.55 -11.80
C LYS A 423 19.60 20.74 -12.52
N MET A 424 20.06 21.00 -13.75
CA MET A 424 19.16 21.49 -14.81
C MET A 424 19.72 21.45 -16.25
N ARG A 425 20.75 20.65 -16.57
CA ARG A 425 21.28 20.54 -17.94
C ARG A 425 20.43 19.75 -18.95
N ALA A 426 19.16 19.52 -18.68
CA ALA A 426 18.27 18.93 -19.70
C ALA A 426 16.92 19.65 -19.68
N ALA A 427 16.64 20.42 -20.73
CA ALA A 427 15.29 20.87 -21.03
C ALA A 427 14.39 19.63 -21.20
N LEU A 428 13.52 19.39 -20.21
CA LEU A 428 12.65 18.21 -20.24
C LEU A 428 11.43 18.38 -21.17
N ARG A 429 11.12 19.58 -21.70
CA ARG A 429 10.02 19.82 -22.68
C ARG A 429 10.23 21.08 -23.53
N PRO A 430 9.62 21.14 -24.74
CA PRO A 430 9.60 22.32 -25.60
C PRO A 430 8.40 23.27 -25.38
N SER A 431 7.73 23.27 -24.22
CA SER A 431 6.59 24.18 -23.96
C SER A 431 6.66 24.89 -22.61
N THR A 432 6.15 26.12 -22.59
CA THR A 432 6.32 27.18 -21.57
C THR A 432 5.16 27.27 -20.56
N GLU A 433 4.39 26.21 -20.32
CA GLU A 433 3.25 26.30 -19.39
C GLU A 433 3.69 26.15 -17.91
N GLU A 434 3.58 27.26 -17.16
CA GLU A 434 3.92 27.42 -15.73
C GLU A 434 2.92 26.79 -14.75
N THR A 435 2.47 25.55 -15.00
CA THR A 435 1.60 24.86 -14.04
C THR A 435 2.20 23.52 -13.62
N PRO A 436 2.41 23.26 -12.31
CA PRO A 436 2.91 21.97 -11.84
C PRO A 436 1.76 20.95 -11.85
N TYR A 437 1.47 20.37 -13.01
CA TYR A 437 0.63 19.20 -13.13
C TYR A 437 1.50 17.95 -13.18
N GLY A 438 1.32 17.07 -12.19
CA GLY A 438 1.83 15.71 -12.23
C GLY A 438 0.74 14.78 -12.74
N TYR A 439 1.04 14.01 -13.77
CA TYR A 439 0.23 12.87 -14.18
C TYR A 439 0.71 11.65 -13.40
N LEU A 440 -0.19 10.94 -12.73
CA LEU A 440 0.07 9.65 -12.13
C LEU A 440 -0.61 8.57 -12.98
N VAL A 441 0.12 7.48 -13.21
CA VAL A 441 -0.39 6.27 -13.88
C VAL A 441 -0.91 5.33 -12.77
N PRO A 442 -2.05 4.65 -12.96
CA PRO A 442 -2.63 3.71 -11.98
C PRO A 442 -1.68 2.61 -11.50
#